data_AF-U6M0P9-F1
#
_entry.id   AF-U6M0P9-F1
#
_cell.length_a   1.000
_cell.length_b   1.000
_cell.length_c   1.000
_cell.angle_alpha   90.00
_cell.angle_beta   90.00
_cell.angle_gamma   90.00
#
_symmetry.space_group_name_H-M   'P 1'
#
loop_
_entity.id
_entity.type
_entity.pdbx_description
1 polymer ?
#
loop_
_entity_poly.entity_id
_entity_poly.type
_entity_poly.pdbx_seq_one_letter_code
_entity_poly.pdbx_strand_id
1 'polypeptide(L)'
;MLGALKGHLAPAIISSEDNDSQQSLKIIDERTGREYRVPIKHNTIEAKKLAEIKTLEGLPLRCYDPGLMHTCIGSSKICFIDGDKGILRHLEGLNFVEPKEGLGLVENFLYMVDKQHHDPVVVRAL
;
A
#
# COMPACT_ATOMS: atom_id res chain seq x y z
N MET A 1 -41.58 -2.39 -3.35
CA MET A 1 -40.50 -3.35 -3.67
C MET A 1 -39.31 -2.57 -4.22
N LEU A 2 -38.35 -2.20 -3.37
CA LEU A 2 -37.02 -1.77 -3.84
C LEU A 2 -36.03 -2.85 -3.44
N GLY A 3 -35.44 -3.50 -4.45
CA GLY A 3 -34.43 -4.53 -4.28
C GLY A 3 -33.13 -3.95 -3.73
N ALA A 4 -32.66 -4.52 -2.62
CA ALA A 4 -31.35 -4.26 -2.08
C ALA A 4 -30.27 -4.84 -3.02
N LEU A 5 -29.57 -3.98 -3.76
CA LEU A 5 -28.29 -4.32 -4.36
C LEU A 5 -27.25 -4.34 -3.23
N LYS A 6 -26.97 -5.56 -2.74
CA LYS A 6 -25.80 -5.88 -1.92
C LYS A 6 -24.54 -5.55 -2.74
N GLY A 7 -24.05 -4.32 -2.62
CA GLY A 7 -22.71 -3.97 -3.04
C GLY A 7 -21.73 -4.81 -2.23
N HIS A 8 -21.01 -5.70 -2.92
CA HIS A 8 -19.88 -6.42 -2.36
C HIS A 8 -18.87 -5.37 -1.85
N LEU A 9 -18.81 -5.23 -0.52
CA LEU A 9 -17.71 -4.58 0.15
C LEU A 9 -16.45 -5.38 -0.21
N ALA A 10 -15.53 -4.79 -0.98
CA ALA A 10 -14.13 -5.11 -0.82
C ALA A 10 -13.59 -4.14 0.23
N PRO A 11 -13.51 -4.52 1.51
CA PRO A 11 -12.77 -3.73 2.47
C PRO A 11 -11.30 -3.82 2.06
N ALA A 12 -10.72 -2.69 1.66
CA ALA A 12 -9.28 -2.56 1.79
C ALA A 12 -9.00 -2.53 3.30
N ILE A 13 -8.54 -3.67 3.81
CA ILE A 13 -7.90 -3.87 5.12
C ILE A 13 -8.89 -3.72 6.29
N ILE A 14 -9.62 -4.82 6.55
CA ILE A 14 -10.00 -5.14 7.92
C ILE A 14 -8.73 -5.70 8.59
N SER A 15 -8.44 -5.21 9.78
CA SER A 15 -7.54 -5.85 10.74
C SER A 15 -8.09 -7.23 11.12
N SER A 16 -7.97 -8.21 10.24
CA SER A 16 -7.92 -9.60 10.67
C SER A 16 -6.51 -9.84 11.16
N GLU A 17 -6.37 -10.46 12.33
CA GLU A 17 -5.13 -11.11 12.73
C GLU A 17 -4.78 -12.12 11.62
N ASP A 18 -3.99 -11.68 10.63
CA ASP A 18 -3.57 -12.50 9.51
C ASP A 18 -2.64 -13.55 10.09
N ASN A 19 -3.14 -14.77 10.19
CA ASN A 19 -2.31 -15.94 10.39
C ASN A 19 -1.31 -15.95 9.22
N ASP A 20 -0.06 -15.54 9.50
CA ASP A 20 1.11 -15.34 8.61
C ASP A 20 1.59 -16.66 7.95
N SER A 21 0.62 -17.52 7.63
CA SER A 21 0.70 -18.70 6.81
C SER A 21 1.04 -18.34 5.36
N GLN A 22 2.30 -17.93 5.16
CA GLN A 22 3.11 -18.19 3.97
C GLN A 22 2.48 -17.83 2.60
N GLN A 23 1.76 -16.71 2.51
CA GLN A 23 1.28 -16.22 1.22
C GLN A 23 2.47 -15.89 0.31
N SER A 24 2.50 -16.48 -0.89
CA SER A 24 3.57 -16.28 -1.86
C SER A 24 3.08 -16.40 -3.30
N LEU A 25 3.71 -15.65 -4.20
CA LEU A 25 3.60 -15.86 -5.63
C LEU A 25 4.57 -16.95 -6.06
N LYS A 26 4.07 -17.90 -6.84
CA LYS A 26 4.88 -18.90 -7.53
C LYS A 26 5.13 -18.43 -8.95
N ILE A 27 6.38 -18.19 -9.31
CA ILE A 27 6.80 -17.68 -10.62
C ILE A 27 7.57 -18.77 -11.34
N ILE A 28 7.19 -19.08 -12.57
CA ILE A 28 7.91 -20.00 -13.45
C ILE A 28 8.52 -19.15 -14.56
N ASP A 29 9.85 -19.13 -14.66
CA ASP A 29 10.55 -18.46 -15.78
C ASP A 29 10.70 -19.45 -16.93
N GLU A 30 9.82 -19.37 -17.92
CA GLU A 30 9.79 -20.28 -19.08
C GLU A 30 11.07 -20.23 -19.93
N ARG A 31 11.86 -19.15 -19.83
CA ARG A 31 13.15 -19.06 -20.54
C ARG A 31 14.20 -20.01 -19.96
N THR A 32 14.08 -20.31 -18.66
CA THR A 32 15.05 -21.15 -17.93
C THR A 32 14.44 -22.43 -17.34
N GLY A 33 13.11 -22.54 -17.31
CA GLY A 33 12.36 -23.61 -16.67
C GLY A 33 12.38 -23.57 -15.13
N ARG A 34 12.96 -22.52 -14.52
CA ARG A 34 13.13 -22.44 -13.06
C ARG A 34 11.86 -21.90 -12.38
N GLU A 35 11.56 -22.46 -11.21
CA GLU A 35 10.49 -21.99 -10.33
C GLU A 35 11.05 -21.15 -9.17
N TYR A 36 10.36 -20.07 -8.84
CA TYR A 36 10.69 -19.13 -7.76
C TYR A 36 9.46 -18.90 -6.89
N ARG A 37 9.69 -18.61 -5.60
CA ARG A 37 8.64 -18.19 -4.66
C ARG A 37 8.96 -16.81 -4.11
N VAL A 38 8.02 -15.89 -4.26
CA VAL A 38 8.14 -14.52 -3.78
C VAL A 38 7.08 -14.28 -2.70
N PRO A 39 7.46 -14.01 -1.44
CA PRO A 39 6.52 -13.73 -0.37
C PRO A 39 5.63 -12.53 -0.69
N ILE A 40 4.36 -12.61 -0.32
CA ILE A 40 3.41 -11.50 -0.37
C ILE A 40 3.29 -10.92 1.02
N LYS A 41 3.45 -9.60 1.16
CA LYS A 41 3.24 -8.86 2.41
C LYS A 41 2.43 -7.60 2.14
N HIS A 42 1.39 -7.35 2.94
CA HIS A 42 0.47 -6.20 2.73
C HIS A 42 -0.08 -6.12 1.30
N ASN A 43 -0.38 -7.27 0.68
CA ASN A 43 -0.76 -7.37 -0.73
C ASN A 43 0.27 -6.78 -1.72
N THR A 44 1.55 -6.81 -1.37
CA THR A 44 2.68 -6.37 -2.20
C THR A 44 3.77 -7.43 -2.24
N ILE A 45 4.65 -7.34 -3.23
CA ILE A 45 5.91 -8.07 -3.28
C ILE A 45 7.09 -7.10 -3.26
N GLU A 46 8.21 -7.51 -2.68
CA GLU A 46 9.44 -6.74 -2.80
C GLU A 46 9.99 -6.83 -4.23
N ALA A 47 10.08 -5.69 -4.93
CA ALA A 47 10.61 -5.64 -6.30
C ALA A 47 12.04 -6.21 -6.42
N LYS A 48 12.85 -6.13 -5.35
CA LYS A 48 14.20 -6.71 -5.30
C LYS A 48 14.19 -8.23 -5.52
N LYS A 49 13.11 -8.93 -5.16
CA LYS A 49 12.98 -10.38 -5.38
C LYS A 49 12.92 -10.76 -6.86
N LEU A 50 12.48 -9.85 -7.73
CA LEU A 50 12.55 -10.09 -9.18
C LEU A 50 13.98 -10.17 -9.68
N ALA A 51 14.94 -9.46 -9.06
CA ALA A 51 16.34 -9.49 -9.48
C ALA A 51 17.03 -10.85 -9.22
N GLU A 52 16.44 -11.71 -8.38
CA GLU A 52 16.90 -13.09 -8.18
C GLU A 52 16.57 -13.98 -9.39
N ILE A 53 15.57 -13.60 -10.18
CA ILE A 53 15.20 -14.25 -11.44
C ILE A 53 16.13 -13.72 -12.53
N LYS A 54 16.90 -14.61 -13.14
CA LYS A 54 17.96 -14.26 -14.09
C LYS A 54 17.80 -15.01 -15.40
N THR A 55 18.17 -14.37 -16.50
CA THR A 55 18.28 -15.03 -17.80
C THR A 55 19.41 -16.07 -17.81
N LEU A 56 19.52 -16.84 -18.90
CA LEU A 56 20.62 -17.78 -19.10
C LEU A 56 21.99 -17.07 -19.11
N GLU A 57 22.04 -15.82 -19.60
CA GLU A 57 23.22 -14.95 -19.58
C GLU A 57 23.45 -14.26 -18.22
N GLY A 58 22.59 -14.51 -17.22
CA GLY A 58 22.73 -13.98 -15.87
C GLY A 58 22.15 -12.58 -15.65
N LEU A 59 21.43 -12.00 -16.63
CA LEU A 59 20.82 -10.68 -16.49
C LEU A 59 19.60 -10.74 -15.54
N PRO A 60 19.50 -9.85 -14.53
CA PRO A 60 18.38 -9.86 -13.59
C PRO A 60 17.10 -9.31 -14.21
N LEU A 61 15.96 -9.88 -13.86
CA LEU A 61 14.64 -9.37 -14.22
C LEU A 61 14.37 -8.05 -13.47
N ARG A 62 13.72 -7.12 -14.18
CA ARG A 62 13.30 -5.82 -13.65
C ARG A 62 11.82 -5.60 -13.93
N CYS A 63 11.13 -4.93 -13.02
CA CYS A 63 9.78 -4.44 -13.28
C CYS A 63 9.87 -3.17 -14.15
N TYR A 64 9.06 -3.10 -15.20
CA TYR A 64 8.90 -1.91 -16.03
C TYR A 64 7.48 -1.38 -15.82
N ASP A 65 7.37 -0.29 -15.07
CA ASP A 65 6.09 0.34 -14.69
C ASP A 65 6.18 1.86 -14.92
N PRO A 66 6.05 2.32 -16.18
CA PRO A 66 6.07 3.74 -16.47
C PRO A 66 4.85 4.43 -15.83
N GLY A 67 5.11 5.40 -14.97
CA GLY A 67 4.06 6.09 -14.20
C GLY A 67 3.81 5.52 -12.81
N LEU A 68 4.43 4.39 -12.45
CA LEU A 68 4.40 3.80 -11.10
C LEU A 68 3.00 3.39 -10.59
N MET A 69 2.05 3.14 -11.50
CA MET A 69 0.65 2.84 -11.19
C MET A 69 0.47 1.52 -10.41
N HIS A 70 1.48 0.63 -10.46
CA HIS A 70 1.50 -0.63 -9.74
C HIS A 70 2.73 -0.78 -8.84
N THR A 71 3.47 0.31 -8.61
CA THR A 71 4.70 0.31 -7.81
C THR A 71 4.51 1.13 -6.55
N CYS A 72 4.60 0.46 -5.40
CA CYS A 72 4.63 1.12 -4.10
C CYS A 72 6.06 1.62 -3.82
N ILE A 73 6.26 2.94 -3.75
CA ILE A 73 7.58 3.54 -3.52
C ILE A 73 8.00 3.43 -2.05
N GLY A 74 7.04 3.45 -1.13
CA GLY A 74 7.28 3.30 0.30
C GLY A 74 5.98 3.20 1.09
N SER A 75 6.10 2.82 2.36
CA SER A 75 5.01 2.87 3.33
C SER A 75 4.97 4.25 3.99
N SER A 76 3.78 4.87 4.07
CA SER A 76 3.59 6.15 4.76
C SER A 76 2.41 6.05 5.72
N LYS A 77 2.47 6.86 6.79
CA LYS A 77 1.37 7.07 7.73
C LYS A 77 0.77 8.48 7.61
N ILE A 78 1.32 9.32 6.75
CA ILE A 78 1.04 10.77 6.72
C ILE A 78 -0.29 11.08 6.05
N CYS A 79 -0.63 10.40 4.95
CA CYS A 79 -1.83 10.71 4.18
C CYS A 79 -2.38 9.44 3.53
N PHE A 80 -3.71 9.32 3.52
CA PHE A 80 -4.45 8.28 2.82
C PHE A 80 -5.47 8.92 1.87
N ILE A 81 -5.50 8.43 0.62
CA ILE A 81 -6.39 8.91 -0.43
C ILE A 81 -7.13 7.71 -1.04
N ASP A 82 -8.45 7.83 -1.17
CA ASP A 82 -9.31 6.91 -1.93
C ASP A 82 -10.16 7.75 -2.89
N GLY A 83 -9.70 7.88 -4.14
CA GLY A 83 -10.31 8.74 -5.15
C GLY A 83 -11.71 8.28 -5.56
N ASP A 84 -11.95 6.97 -5.62
CA ASP A 84 -13.25 6.39 -5.99
C ASP A 84 -14.33 6.74 -4.96
N LYS A 85 -13.95 6.82 -3.68
CA LYS A 85 -14.85 7.18 -2.58
C LYS A 85 -14.79 8.67 -2.21
N GLY A 86 -13.93 9.45 -2.85
CA GLY A 86 -13.70 10.86 -2.51
C GLY A 86 -13.14 11.07 -1.09
N ILE A 87 -12.31 10.15 -0.59
CA ILE A 87 -11.74 10.22 0.75
C ILE A 87 -10.33 10.80 0.68
N LEU A 88 -10.07 11.79 1.53
CA LEU A 88 -8.74 12.32 1.83
C LEU A 88 -8.58 12.37 3.34
N ARG A 89 -7.54 11.73 3.89
CA ARG A 89 -7.25 11.72 5.33
C ARG A 89 -5.79 12.04 5.56
N HIS A 90 -5.51 12.93 6.51
CA HIS A 90 -4.18 13.21 7.00
C HIS A 90 -3.98 12.48 8.33
N LEU A 91 -2.93 11.65 8.43
CA LEU A 91 -2.58 10.76 9.54
C LEU A 91 -3.66 9.70 9.78
N GLU A 92 -3.40 8.47 9.35
CA GLU A 92 -4.41 7.40 9.31
C GLU A 92 -5.23 7.26 10.61
N GLY A 93 -6.56 7.23 10.45
CA GLY A 93 -7.50 6.87 11.52
C GLY A 93 -7.99 8.00 12.42
N LEU A 94 -7.47 9.22 12.26
CA LEU A 94 -7.79 10.33 13.15
C LEU A 94 -8.82 11.28 12.56
N ASN A 95 -9.69 11.79 13.43
CA ASN A 95 -10.60 12.87 13.07
C ASN A 95 -9.79 14.10 12.69
N PHE A 96 -10.32 14.87 11.74
CA PHE A 96 -9.78 16.18 11.40
C PHE A 96 -9.53 17.00 12.67
N VAL A 97 -8.29 17.48 12.82
CA VAL A 97 -7.92 18.38 13.93
C VAL A 97 -8.18 19.80 13.43
N GLU A 98 -9.18 20.47 14.01
CA GLU A 98 -9.49 21.86 13.67
C GLU A 98 -8.27 22.77 13.97
N PRO A 99 -8.01 23.79 13.14
CA PRO A 99 -6.95 24.76 13.41
C PRO A 99 -7.21 25.48 14.75
N LYS A 100 -6.12 25.76 15.46
CA LYS A 100 -6.16 26.47 16.73
C LYS A 100 -6.15 27.98 16.49
N GLU A 101 -7.10 28.67 17.11
CA GLU A 101 -7.11 30.13 17.13
C GLU A 101 -5.81 30.68 17.74
N GLY A 102 -5.28 31.74 17.12
CA GLY A 102 -4.04 32.40 17.55
C GLY A 102 -2.75 31.80 16.97
N LEU A 103 -2.82 30.73 16.19
CA LEU A 103 -1.67 30.21 15.43
C LEU A 103 -1.70 30.69 13.98
N GLY A 104 -0.51 30.97 13.44
CA GLY A 104 -0.31 31.19 12.01
C GLY A 104 -0.47 29.91 11.19
N LEU A 105 -0.50 30.03 9.86
CA LEU A 105 -0.74 28.91 8.96
C LEU A 105 0.24 27.74 9.18
N VAL A 106 1.53 28.04 9.31
CA VAL A 106 2.60 27.04 9.49
C VAL A 106 2.47 26.32 10.83
N GLU A 107 2.17 27.06 11.89
CA GLU A 107 2.04 26.53 13.26
C GLU A 107 0.79 25.66 13.37
N ASN A 108 -0.31 26.07 12.74
CA ASN A 108 -1.52 25.27 12.63
C ASN A 108 -1.27 23.99 11.81
N PHE A 109 -0.54 24.07 10.69
CA PHE A 109 -0.17 22.90 9.92
C PHE A 109 0.62 21.89 10.76
N LEU A 110 1.68 22.34 11.44
CA LEU A 110 2.48 21.46 12.31
C LEU A 110 1.66 20.91 13.48
N TYR A 111 0.80 21.72 14.08
CA TYR A 111 -0.11 21.28 15.16
C TYR A 111 -1.05 20.15 14.72
N MET A 112 -1.60 20.24 13.50
CA MET A 112 -2.47 19.21 12.93
C MET A 112 -1.69 17.95 12.53
N VAL A 113 -0.37 18.07 12.28
CA VAL A 113 0.50 16.96 11.85
C VAL A 113 1.12 16.20 13.03
N ASP A 114 1.48 16.87 14.12
CA ASP A 114 2.40 16.32 15.13
C ASP A 114 1.71 15.68 16.36
N LYS A 115 0.39 15.81 16.47
CA LYS A 115 -0.31 15.56 17.75
C LYS A 115 -0.47 14.09 18.19
N GLN A 116 -0.11 13.06 17.41
CA GLN A 116 -0.49 11.66 17.77
C GLN A 116 0.56 10.58 17.39
N HIS A 117 0.76 9.58 18.27
CA HIS A 117 1.64 8.41 18.09
C HIS A 117 0.96 7.28 17.28
N HIS A 118 1.71 6.49 16.48
CA HIS A 118 1.13 5.57 15.48
C HIS A 118 1.77 4.17 15.39
N ASP A 119 0.94 3.15 15.08
CA ASP A 119 1.30 1.78 14.62
C ASP A 119 0.77 1.48 13.16
N PRO A 120 1.16 0.41 12.42
CA PRO A 120 1.53 0.45 10.98
C PRO A 120 0.40 0.25 9.94
N VAL A 121 0.36 1.08 8.88
CA VAL A 121 0.90 0.88 7.49
C VAL A 121 -0.12 0.29 6.49
N VAL A 122 -0.81 1.19 5.78
CA VAL A 122 -1.42 0.88 4.48
C VAL A 122 -0.39 1.11 3.37
N VAL A 123 -0.24 0.11 2.49
CA VAL A 123 0.62 0.19 1.31
C VAL A 123 -0.27 0.20 0.07
N ARG A 124 -0.21 1.27 -0.74
CA ARG A 124 -0.90 1.37 -2.03
C ARG A 124 0.04 1.97 -3.07
N ALA A 125 -0.08 1.49 -4.30
CA ALA A 125 0.50 2.14 -5.46
C ALA A 125 -0.29 3.44 -5.75
N LEU A 126 0.38 4.41 -6.38
CA LEU A 126 -0.21 5.71 -6.73
C LEU A 126 -1.20 5.59 -7.89
#